data_AF-A0A0X8V9X2-F1
#
_entry.id   AF-A0A0X8V9X2-F1
#
_cell.length_a   1.000
_cell.length_b   1.000
_cell.length_c   1.000
_cell.angle_alpha   90.00
_cell.angle_beta   90.00
_cell.angle_gamma   90.00
#
_symmetry.space_group_name_H-M   'P 1'
#
loop_
_entity.id
_entity.type
_entity.pdbx_description
1 polymer ?
#
loop_
_entity_poly.entity_id
_entity_poly.type
_entity_poly.pdbx_seq_one_letter_code
_entity_poly.pdbx_strand_id
1 'polypeptide(L)'
;MKYEQTTQTRHNQMLNLFLNGYTDMVAHMDAYCQKGLKEAAPLAFTKWYYTAIAADTLLSPANIVGQDLNSQDEGKEYLYTLRLSPEGQELKKSDFTLLTYSVAEHPFVEDLRRITDFCIPDCKMDENLFFWEEDRPILINKLAHESEFYLEYLTRLAWRLGLFVYMPAIHTKKVQRAPYCDAFFDQTNEEILKMAAEAACELASERFSISMDLDHGIATPSFFKECLTSPIETDQIFIQFYKQVDIDIEEIWKTQPADLTEDDKAIISSFLFTGIMIDKWFIFPMSAFFGMIRPISFTPIQYFNLVNNLSALLIMEHNIGAELFTPPSYYSLTPLGKALWGDNGIEDEKYKMPEKLPYEEILEALERETEINRFEQVFYMGPEKDILTIQVSMKEDPDFWKTIEIATTTPLDEFCRDLAAAFAVDEVTDYLLSVPDENQFPVDYTPQGSKRSVNKTTEKTLEDLYLDKGTVFSLTFEKTNQILLEVTDIFPGDPFILYPRIKMQSSKVTEIEKVDEIF
;
A
#
# COMPACT_ATOMS: atom_id res chain seq x y z
N MET A 1 -8.43 -30.43 22.00
CA MET A 1 -8.46 -29.50 23.15
C MET A 1 -7.09 -28.98 23.59
N LYS A 2 -6.20 -29.74 24.27
CA LYS A 2 -4.91 -29.16 24.75
C LYS A 2 -3.97 -28.73 23.62
N TYR A 3 -3.92 -29.51 22.52
CA TYR A 3 -3.12 -29.20 21.33
C TYR A 3 -3.65 -27.98 20.54
N GLU A 4 -4.97 -27.90 20.31
CA GLU A 4 -5.63 -26.76 19.67
C GLU A 4 -5.43 -25.45 20.48
N GLN A 5 -5.57 -25.51 21.81
CA GLN A 5 -5.33 -24.36 22.68
C GLN A 5 -3.87 -23.89 22.64
N THR A 6 -2.90 -24.81 22.59
CA THR A 6 -1.48 -24.47 22.44
C THR A 6 -1.19 -23.87 21.07
N THR A 7 -1.76 -24.41 19.99
CA THR A 7 -1.57 -23.92 18.61
C THR A 7 -2.15 -22.52 18.44
N GLN A 8 -3.36 -22.29 18.96
CA GLN A 8 -3.99 -20.97 18.91
C GLN A 8 -3.23 -19.92 19.74
N THR A 9 -2.71 -20.30 20.91
CA THR A 9 -1.88 -19.42 21.73
C THR A 9 -0.60 -19.01 20.99
N ARG A 10 0.04 -19.97 20.33
CA ARG A 10 1.22 -19.78 19.50
C ARG A 10 0.96 -18.82 18.35
N HIS A 11 -0.08 -19.07 17.56
CA HIS A 11 -0.49 -18.15 16.49
C HIS A 11 -0.70 -16.73 17.02
N ASN A 12 -1.46 -16.57 18.11
CA ASN A 12 -1.70 -15.25 18.69
C ASN A 12 -0.40 -14.53 19.12
N GLN A 13 0.60 -15.24 19.64
CA GLN A 13 1.90 -14.64 19.97
C GLN A 13 2.58 -14.10 18.72
N MET A 14 2.63 -14.89 17.64
CA MET A 14 3.19 -14.47 16.36
C MET A 14 2.44 -13.28 15.76
N LEU A 15 1.10 -13.34 15.70
CA LEU A 15 0.27 -12.28 15.13
C LEU A 15 0.41 -10.95 15.88
N ASN A 16 0.64 -10.99 17.20
CA ASN A 16 0.88 -9.80 18.00
C ASN A 16 2.19 -9.08 17.65
N LEU A 17 3.16 -9.73 16.99
CA LEU A 17 4.36 -9.06 16.49
C LEU A 17 3.99 -7.94 15.50
N PHE A 18 3.00 -8.19 14.63
CA PHE A 18 2.49 -7.16 13.73
C PHE A 18 1.88 -5.99 14.49
N LEU A 19 0.95 -6.26 15.42
CA LEU A 19 0.29 -5.20 16.16
C LEU A 19 1.30 -4.36 16.95
N ASN A 20 2.28 -5.00 17.61
CA ASN A 20 3.33 -4.28 18.32
C ASN A 20 4.16 -3.41 17.37
N GLY A 21 4.71 -3.98 16.29
CA GLY A 21 5.54 -3.23 15.35
C GLY A 21 4.81 -2.07 14.66
N TYR A 22 3.59 -2.33 14.16
CA TYR A 22 2.78 -1.33 13.46
C TYR A 22 2.29 -0.24 14.42
N THR A 23 1.73 -0.59 15.59
CA THR A 23 1.20 0.41 16.54
C THR A 23 2.29 1.25 17.19
N ASP A 24 3.47 0.68 17.44
CA ASP A 24 4.61 1.43 17.96
C ASP A 24 4.98 2.55 16.97
N MET A 25 5.09 2.27 15.66
CA MET A 25 5.40 3.31 14.66
C MET A 25 4.25 4.32 14.50
N VAL A 26 3.00 3.85 14.45
CA VAL A 26 1.82 4.72 14.29
C VAL A 26 1.74 5.74 15.42
N ALA A 27 2.16 5.41 16.64
CA ALA A 27 2.14 6.33 17.78
C ALA A 27 2.99 7.60 17.59
N HIS A 28 3.97 7.60 16.67
CA HIS A 28 4.82 8.74 16.34
C HIS A 28 4.27 9.62 15.20
N MET A 29 3.24 9.15 14.49
CA MET A 29 2.68 9.86 13.34
C MET A 29 1.69 10.95 13.78
N ASP A 30 1.47 11.93 12.90
CA ASP A 30 0.56 13.05 13.17
C ASP A 30 -0.88 12.60 13.45
N ALA A 31 -1.56 13.30 14.35
CA ALA A 31 -2.93 13.01 14.75
C ALA A 31 -3.92 12.95 13.57
N TYR A 32 -3.66 13.76 12.53
CA TYR A 32 -4.46 13.79 11.30
C TYR A 32 -4.49 12.43 10.58
N CYS A 33 -3.37 11.69 10.59
CA CYS A 33 -3.24 10.43 9.88
C CYS A 33 -3.71 9.21 10.67
N GLN A 34 -3.89 9.34 11.99
CA GLN A 34 -4.16 8.22 12.89
C GLN A 34 -5.37 7.39 12.48
N LYS A 35 -6.44 8.06 12.00
CA LYS A 35 -7.64 7.38 11.51
C LYS A 35 -7.34 6.56 10.25
N GLY A 36 -6.72 7.17 9.23
CA GLY A 36 -6.36 6.48 7.99
C GLY A 36 -5.37 5.34 8.20
N LEU A 37 -4.37 5.51 9.08
CA LEU A 37 -3.43 4.46 9.46
C LEU A 37 -4.12 3.29 10.18
N LYS A 38 -5.14 3.55 11.00
CA LYS A 38 -5.98 2.52 11.62
C LYS A 38 -6.82 1.78 10.58
N GLU A 39 -7.42 2.49 9.63
CA GLU A 39 -8.22 1.92 8.55
C GLU A 39 -7.39 1.11 7.55
N ALA A 40 -6.12 1.47 7.32
CA ALA A 40 -5.17 0.73 6.49
C ALA A 40 -4.61 -0.54 7.15
N ALA A 41 -4.69 -0.66 8.48
CA ALA A 41 -4.05 -1.73 9.25
C ALA A 41 -4.45 -3.15 8.81
N PRO A 42 -5.71 -3.47 8.43
CA PRO A 42 -6.08 -4.81 7.99
C PRO A 42 -5.43 -5.23 6.66
N LEU A 43 -5.24 -4.28 5.73
CA LEU A 43 -4.52 -4.53 4.48
C LEU A 43 -3.01 -4.66 4.73
N ALA A 44 -2.43 -3.76 5.54
CA ALA A 44 -1.04 -3.84 5.96
C ALA A 44 -0.73 -5.16 6.69
N PHE A 45 -1.66 -5.64 7.53
CA PHE A 45 -1.56 -6.93 8.21
C PHE A 45 -1.57 -8.08 7.20
N THR A 46 -2.44 -8.02 6.19
CA THR A 46 -2.51 -9.07 5.16
C THR A 46 -1.22 -9.12 4.33
N LYS A 47 -0.65 -7.96 3.96
CA LYS A 47 0.67 -7.87 3.33
C LYS A 47 1.75 -8.50 4.23
N TRP A 48 1.73 -8.21 5.53
CA TRP A 48 2.66 -8.79 6.51
C TRP A 48 2.51 -10.31 6.62
N TYR A 49 1.27 -10.80 6.62
CA TYR A 49 0.94 -12.21 6.81
C TYR A 49 1.50 -13.12 5.71
N TYR A 50 1.67 -12.58 4.49
CA TYR A 50 2.28 -13.29 3.36
C TYR A 50 3.77 -13.02 3.18
N THR A 51 4.33 -12.14 3.98
CA THR A 51 5.73 -11.78 3.91
C THR A 51 6.58 -12.70 4.80
N ALA A 52 7.77 -13.04 4.34
CA ALA A 52 8.76 -13.78 5.11
C ALA A 52 9.17 -12.98 6.35
N ILE A 53 9.20 -13.64 7.49
CA ILE A 53 9.54 -12.99 8.75
C ILE A 53 11.06 -12.87 8.89
N ALA A 54 11.80 -13.78 8.26
CA ALA A 54 13.25 -13.69 8.07
C ALA A 54 13.56 -13.58 6.58
N ALA A 55 14.47 -12.68 6.21
CA ALA A 55 14.80 -12.40 4.81
C ALA A 55 15.25 -13.66 4.07
N ASP A 56 14.86 -13.76 2.80
CA ASP A 56 15.21 -14.87 1.90
C ASP A 56 14.76 -16.25 2.39
N THR A 57 13.69 -16.31 3.19
CA THR A 57 13.11 -17.57 3.69
C THR A 57 11.64 -17.75 3.28
N LEU A 58 11.14 -18.99 3.41
CA LEU A 58 9.72 -19.34 3.25
C LEU A 58 8.91 -19.12 4.54
N LEU A 59 9.54 -18.63 5.62
CA LEU A 59 8.96 -18.53 6.95
C LEU A 59 8.00 -17.34 7.03
N SER A 60 6.84 -17.44 6.39
CA SER A 60 5.76 -16.45 6.51
C SER A 60 4.71 -16.92 7.53
N PRO A 61 3.96 -16.00 8.18
CA PRO A 61 2.84 -16.36 9.03
C PRO A 61 1.83 -17.28 8.33
N ALA A 62 1.53 -17.03 7.05
CA ALA A 62 0.66 -17.86 6.23
C ALA A 62 1.14 -19.30 6.10
N ASN A 63 2.44 -19.51 5.86
CA ASN A 63 2.99 -20.86 5.72
C ASN A 63 3.05 -21.62 7.04
N ILE A 64 3.37 -20.93 8.14
CA ILE A 64 3.41 -21.51 9.49
C ILE A 64 2.00 -21.98 9.88
N VAL A 65 1.01 -21.08 9.79
CA VAL A 65 -0.39 -21.40 10.11
C VAL A 65 -0.93 -22.49 9.18
N GLY A 66 -0.63 -22.40 7.88
CA GLY A 66 -0.99 -23.41 6.90
C GLY A 66 -0.42 -24.79 7.28
N GLN A 67 0.85 -24.89 7.66
CA GLN A 67 1.45 -26.16 8.07
C GLN A 67 0.81 -26.72 9.34
N ASP A 68 0.58 -25.88 10.35
CA ASP A 68 0.00 -26.29 11.62
C ASP A 68 -1.44 -26.82 11.48
N LEU A 69 -2.22 -26.23 10.56
CA LEU A 69 -3.64 -26.53 10.36
C LEU A 69 -3.94 -27.51 9.20
N ASN A 70 -3.14 -27.54 8.13
CA ASN A 70 -3.36 -28.41 6.97
C ASN A 70 -3.24 -29.91 7.29
N SER A 71 -2.64 -30.27 8.44
CA SER A 71 -2.65 -31.64 8.94
C SER A 71 -4.06 -32.16 9.32
N GLN A 72 -5.08 -31.28 9.34
CA GLN A 72 -6.38 -31.60 9.92
C GLN A 72 -7.51 -31.80 8.90
N ASP A 73 -7.47 -31.23 7.69
CA ASP A 73 -8.58 -31.33 6.71
C ASP A 73 -8.14 -31.10 5.24
N GLU A 74 -8.46 -32.02 4.33
CA GLU A 74 -8.21 -31.85 2.88
C GLU A 74 -9.08 -30.74 2.27
N GLY A 75 -8.50 -29.95 1.36
CA GLY A 75 -9.24 -28.96 0.56
C GLY A 75 -9.64 -27.67 1.28
N LYS A 76 -9.07 -27.40 2.47
CA LYS A 76 -9.29 -26.16 3.22
C LYS A 76 -8.06 -25.26 3.20
N GLU A 77 -8.31 -23.95 3.20
CA GLU A 77 -7.29 -22.92 3.41
C GLU A 77 -7.65 -22.07 4.64
N TYR A 78 -6.63 -21.54 5.32
CA TYR A 78 -6.79 -20.79 6.55
C TYR A 78 -6.07 -19.45 6.48
N LEU A 79 -6.76 -18.38 6.87
CA LEU A 79 -6.22 -17.03 6.91
C LEU A 79 -6.65 -16.34 8.20
N TYR A 80 -5.70 -15.76 8.92
CA TYR A 80 -6.06 -14.79 9.95
C TYR A 80 -6.37 -13.45 9.31
N THR A 81 -7.36 -12.74 9.84
CA THR A 81 -7.67 -11.35 9.51
C THR A 81 -7.66 -10.48 10.76
N LEU A 82 -7.29 -9.22 10.59
CA LEU A 82 -7.30 -8.24 11.68
C LEU A 82 -8.70 -7.61 11.80
N ARG A 83 -9.24 -7.62 13.02
CA ARG A 83 -10.49 -6.97 13.42
C ARG A 83 -10.16 -5.74 14.24
N LEU A 84 -10.53 -4.59 13.72
CA LEU A 84 -10.19 -3.30 14.31
C LEU A 84 -10.91 -3.14 15.64
N SER A 85 -10.17 -2.59 16.61
CA SER A 85 -10.79 -2.17 17.86
C SER A 85 -11.88 -1.10 17.62
N PRO A 86 -12.95 -1.06 18.43
CA PRO A 86 -14.01 -0.06 18.29
C PRO A 86 -13.49 1.38 18.25
N GLU A 87 -14.29 2.28 17.72
CA GLU A 87 -13.96 3.71 17.67
C GLU A 87 -13.60 4.26 19.07
N GLY A 88 -12.52 5.06 19.14
CA GLY A 88 -11.99 5.58 20.40
C GLY A 88 -11.11 4.62 21.20
N GLN A 89 -10.96 3.35 20.78
CA GLN A 89 -9.98 2.44 21.37
C GLN A 89 -8.67 2.40 20.58
N GLU A 90 -7.58 2.15 21.31
CA GLU A 90 -6.24 1.95 20.76
C GLU A 90 -6.21 0.80 19.75
N LEU A 91 -5.45 0.97 18.66
CA LEU A 91 -5.28 -0.06 17.63
C LEU A 91 -4.66 -1.36 18.19
N LYS A 92 -3.88 -1.26 19.27
CA LYS A 92 -3.29 -2.42 19.97
C LYS A 92 -4.31 -3.37 20.62
N LYS A 93 -5.56 -2.93 20.78
CA LYS A 93 -6.68 -3.75 21.28
C LYS A 93 -7.48 -4.45 20.18
N SER A 94 -6.96 -4.41 18.95
CA SER A 94 -7.56 -5.14 17.83
C SER A 94 -7.36 -6.64 18.02
N ASP A 95 -8.28 -7.42 17.47
CA ASP A 95 -8.30 -8.88 17.61
C ASP A 95 -8.02 -9.57 16.27
N PHE A 96 -7.64 -10.84 16.31
CA PHE A 96 -7.45 -11.65 15.11
C PHE A 96 -8.57 -12.68 14.98
N THR A 97 -9.13 -12.79 13.77
CA THR A 97 -10.14 -13.82 13.44
C THR A 97 -9.56 -14.81 12.46
N LEU A 98 -9.69 -16.11 12.74
CA LEU A 98 -9.32 -17.16 11.80
C LEU A 98 -10.49 -17.42 10.84
N LEU A 99 -10.27 -17.14 9.55
CA LEU A 99 -11.15 -17.52 8.46
C LEU A 99 -10.75 -18.91 7.95
N THR A 100 -11.77 -19.72 7.66
CA THR A 100 -11.62 -21.03 6.98
C THR A 100 -12.28 -20.94 5.62
N TYR A 101 -11.54 -21.29 4.59
CA TYR A 101 -11.99 -21.29 3.20
C TYR A 101 -12.14 -22.74 2.76
N SER A 102 -13.33 -23.08 2.29
CA SER A 102 -13.61 -24.41 1.75
C SER A 102 -14.67 -24.30 0.65
N VAL A 103 -14.80 -25.33 -0.17
CA VAL A 103 -15.89 -25.39 -1.15
C VAL A 103 -17.26 -25.43 -0.44
N ALA A 104 -17.37 -26.10 0.71
CA ALA A 104 -18.64 -26.24 1.41
C ALA A 104 -19.08 -24.93 2.10
N GLU A 105 -18.15 -24.20 2.70
CA GLU A 105 -18.38 -22.95 3.42
C GLU A 105 -17.27 -21.97 3.08
N HIS A 106 -17.63 -20.84 2.48
CA HIS A 106 -16.69 -19.87 1.96
C HIS A 106 -17.07 -18.44 2.37
N PRO A 107 -16.21 -17.70 3.12
CA PRO A 107 -16.54 -16.36 3.63
C PRO A 107 -16.97 -15.37 2.54
N PHE A 108 -16.30 -15.38 1.38
CA PHE A 108 -16.65 -14.55 0.22
C PHE A 108 -18.10 -14.74 -0.26
N VAL A 109 -18.59 -15.98 -0.33
CA VAL A 109 -19.96 -16.26 -0.83
C VAL A 109 -20.99 -15.71 0.16
N GLU A 110 -20.73 -15.88 1.45
CA GLU A 110 -21.58 -15.33 2.51
C GLU A 110 -21.57 -13.80 2.51
N ASP A 111 -20.40 -13.19 2.29
CA ASP A 111 -20.28 -11.73 2.18
C ASP A 111 -20.97 -11.17 0.94
N LEU A 112 -20.87 -11.85 -0.20
CA LEU A 112 -21.59 -11.50 -1.43
C LEU A 112 -23.10 -11.51 -1.17
N ARG A 113 -23.60 -12.53 -0.45
CA ARG A 113 -25.00 -12.59 0.00
C ARG A 113 -25.34 -11.42 0.92
N ARG A 114 -24.52 -11.15 1.94
CA ARG A 114 -24.73 -10.04 2.90
C ARG A 114 -24.87 -8.68 2.22
N ILE A 115 -23.98 -8.34 1.27
CA ILE A 115 -24.05 -7.03 0.61
C ILE A 115 -25.28 -6.92 -0.31
N THR A 116 -25.71 -8.03 -0.92
CA THR A 116 -26.93 -8.02 -1.75
C THR A 116 -28.20 -7.92 -0.90
N ASP A 117 -28.24 -8.61 0.24
CA ASP A 117 -29.36 -8.55 1.19
C ASP A 117 -29.46 -7.19 1.89
N PHE A 118 -28.34 -6.49 2.06
CA PHE A 118 -28.33 -5.13 2.60
C PHE A 118 -29.10 -4.14 1.71
N CYS A 119 -29.19 -4.40 0.40
CA CYS A 119 -29.97 -3.59 -0.55
C CYS A 119 -31.46 -4.00 -0.62
N ILE A 120 -32.01 -4.58 0.44
CA ILE A 120 -33.45 -4.86 0.59
C ILE A 120 -34.06 -3.88 1.61
N PRO A 121 -35.09 -3.07 1.26
CA PRO A 121 -35.70 -3.00 -0.07
C PRO A 121 -34.86 -2.22 -1.09
N ASP A 122 -34.01 -1.29 -0.66
CA ASP A 122 -33.10 -0.51 -1.51
C ASP A 122 -31.96 0.11 -0.69
N CYS A 123 -30.86 0.43 -1.37
CA CYS A 123 -29.68 1.11 -0.83
C CYS A 123 -29.30 2.29 -1.73
N LYS A 124 -28.62 3.31 -1.16
CA LYS A 124 -28.07 4.43 -1.93
C LYS A 124 -26.65 4.11 -2.35
N MET A 125 -26.30 4.49 -3.57
CA MET A 125 -24.94 4.44 -4.07
C MET A 125 -24.49 5.80 -4.61
N ASP A 126 -23.19 6.05 -4.57
CA ASP A 126 -22.55 7.23 -5.16
C ASP A 126 -22.45 7.13 -6.70
N GLU A 127 -21.79 8.12 -7.30
CA GLU A 127 -21.64 8.18 -8.77
C GLU A 127 -20.81 7.02 -9.32
N ASN A 128 -19.89 6.48 -8.52
CA ASN A 128 -19.02 5.36 -8.85
C ASN A 128 -19.64 3.99 -8.53
N LEU A 129 -20.90 3.98 -8.09
CA LEU A 129 -21.68 2.79 -7.76
C LEU A 129 -21.19 2.07 -6.49
N PHE A 130 -20.65 2.82 -5.54
CA PHE A 130 -20.33 2.33 -4.20
C PHE A 130 -21.38 2.75 -3.19
N PHE A 131 -21.48 1.98 -2.11
CA PHE A 131 -22.30 2.33 -0.96
C PHE A 131 -21.96 3.71 -0.43
N TRP A 132 -22.97 4.45 0.01
CA TRP A 132 -22.78 5.76 0.64
C TRP A 132 -21.96 5.68 1.93
N GLU A 133 -21.28 6.78 2.28
CA GLU A 133 -20.38 6.86 3.45
C GLU A 133 -21.04 6.42 4.76
N GLU A 134 -22.35 6.66 4.93
CA GLU A 134 -23.09 6.25 6.14
C GLU A 134 -23.26 4.72 6.24
N ASP A 135 -23.34 4.03 5.10
CA ASP A 135 -23.58 2.58 5.03
C ASP A 135 -22.28 1.77 5.07
N ARG A 136 -21.15 2.35 4.61
CA ARG A 136 -19.86 1.66 4.53
C ARG A 136 -19.40 1.08 5.88
N PRO A 137 -19.36 1.83 7.00
CA PRO A 137 -18.93 1.28 8.29
C PRO A 137 -19.84 0.15 8.79
N ILE A 138 -21.14 0.21 8.47
CA ILE A 138 -22.11 -0.82 8.88
C ILE A 138 -21.84 -2.13 8.14
N LEU A 139 -21.56 -2.05 6.84
CA LEU A 139 -21.23 -3.20 6.01
C LEU A 139 -19.87 -3.78 6.41
N ILE A 140 -18.82 -2.97 6.44
CA ILE A 140 -17.44 -3.39 6.72
C ILE A 140 -17.35 -4.21 8.02
N ASN A 141 -18.00 -3.77 9.09
CA ASN A 141 -18.02 -4.47 10.38
C ASN A 141 -18.73 -5.83 10.37
N LYS A 142 -19.46 -6.17 9.31
CA LYS A 142 -20.16 -7.46 9.13
C LYS A 142 -19.48 -8.39 8.14
N LEU A 143 -18.49 -7.90 7.40
CA LEU A 143 -17.77 -8.66 6.37
C LEU A 143 -16.63 -9.49 6.96
N ALA A 144 -16.13 -10.46 6.20
CA ALA A 144 -14.99 -11.29 6.58
C ALA A 144 -13.68 -10.49 6.72
N HIS A 145 -13.54 -9.40 5.96
CA HIS A 145 -12.41 -8.47 6.02
C HIS A 145 -12.89 -7.05 6.32
N GLU A 146 -12.31 -6.43 7.34
CA GLU A 146 -12.64 -5.04 7.73
C GLU A 146 -11.84 -4.05 6.89
N SER A 147 -12.17 -3.93 5.61
CA SER A 147 -11.46 -3.07 4.68
C SER A 147 -12.42 -2.42 3.69
N GLU A 148 -12.24 -1.12 3.44
CA GLU A 148 -12.95 -0.42 2.36
C GLU A 148 -12.68 -1.06 1.00
N PHE A 149 -11.43 -1.43 0.73
CA PHE A 149 -11.04 -2.10 -0.52
C PHE A 149 -11.77 -3.42 -0.72
N TYR A 150 -11.98 -4.22 0.34
CA TYR A 150 -12.74 -5.46 0.23
C TYR A 150 -14.22 -5.21 -0.09
N LEU A 151 -14.86 -4.25 0.59
CA LEU A 151 -16.24 -3.86 0.29
C LEU A 151 -16.36 -3.37 -1.15
N GLU A 152 -15.42 -2.56 -1.61
CA GLU A 152 -15.35 -2.06 -2.97
C GLU A 152 -15.25 -3.21 -3.99
N TYR A 153 -14.29 -4.12 -3.76
CA TYR A 153 -14.04 -5.26 -4.62
C TYR A 153 -15.27 -6.17 -4.71
N LEU A 154 -15.90 -6.49 -3.58
CA LEU A 154 -17.17 -7.23 -3.51
C LEU A 154 -18.28 -6.52 -4.30
N THR A 155 -18.40 -5.21 -4.14
CA THR A 155 -19.44 -4.41 -4.83
C THR A 155 -19.25 -4.45 -6.34
N ARG A 156 -18.02 -4.33 -6.83
CA ARG A 156 -17.68 -4.45 -8.26
C ARG A 156 -18.01 -5.83 -8.81
N LEU A 157 -17.70 -6.89 -8.07
CA LEU A 157 -18.04 -8.25 -8.46
C LEU A 157 -19.55 -8.51 -8.44
N ALA A 158 -20.28 -8.00 -7.45
CA ALA A 158 -21.73 -8.11 -7.41
C ALA A 158 -22.40 -7.43 -8.62
N TRP A 159 -21.90 -6.27 -9.04
CA TRP A 159 -22.35 -5.63 -10.29
C TRP A 159 -22.05 -6.49 -11.52
N ARG A 160 -20.83 -7.04 -11.64
CA ARG A 160 -20.42 -7.87 -12.78
C ARG A 160 -21.21 -9.16 -12.87
N LEU A 161 -21.54 -9.77 -11.74
CA LEU A 161 -22.38 -10.96 -11.61
C LEU A 161 -23.88 -10.66 -11.79
N GLY A 162 -24.27 -9.39 -11.96
CA GLY A 162 -25.67 -9.00 -12.18
C GLY A 162 -26.54 -9.11 -10.93
N LEU A 163 -25.96 -9.01 -9.73
CA LEU A 163 -26.66 -9.16 -8.44
C LEU A 163 -27.33 -7.85 -7.97
N PHE A 164 -27.10 -6.75 -8.68
CA PHE A 164 -27.69 -5.44 -8.42
C PHE A 164 -28.53 -4.96 -9.60
N VAL A 165 -29.62 -4.23 -9.30
CA VAL A 165 -30.44 -3.54 -10.29
C VAL A 165 -30.68 -2.09 -9.88
N TYR A 166 -30.67 -1.18 -10.85
CA TYR A 166 -31.02 0.21 -10.61
C TYR A 166 -32.51 0.37 -10.32
N MET A 167 -32.82 1.22 -9.34
CA MET A 167 -34.18 1.70 -9.09
C MET A 167 -34.38 3.11 -9.68
N PRO A 168 -35.56 3.39 -10.26
CA PRO A 168 -35.93 4.74 -10.65
C PRO A 168 -35.94 5.67 -9.42
N ALA A 169 -35.06 6.66 -9.42
CA ALA A 169 -34.95 7.66 -8.36
C ALA A 169 -34.58 9.03 -8.93
N ILE A 170 -35.02 10.08 -8.27
CA ILE A 170 -34.73 11.48 -8.64
C ILE A 170 -33.58 11.96 -7.75
N HIS A 171 -32.52 12.51 -8.36
CA HIS A 171 -31.32 13.07 -7.70
C HIS A 171 -30.43 12.08 -6.91
N THR A 172 -30.72 10.78 -6.91
CA THR A 172 -29.90 9.76 -6.22
C THR A 172 -29.83 8.49 -7.06
N LYS A 173 -28.70 7.77 -7.03
CA LYS A 173 -28.61 6.40 -7.57
C LYS A 173 -29.06 5.44 -6.48
N LYS A 174 -30.21 4.80 -6.69
CA LYS A 174 -30.73 3.77 -5.79
C LYS A 174 -30.57 2.40 -6.43
N VAL A 175 -30.21 1.44 -5.61
CA VAL A 175 -29.91 0.07 -6.04
C VAL A 175 -30.69 -0.90 -5.17
N GLN A 176 -31.14 -1.98 -5.78
CA GLN A 176 -31.86 -3.06 -5.11
C GLN A 176 -31.21 -4.40 -5.48
N ARG A 177 -31.40 -5.39 -4.62
CA ARG A 177 -31.08 -6.80 -4.91
C ARG A 177 -31.76 -7.25 -6.20
N ALA A 178 -30.99 -7.82 -7.13
CA ALA A 178 -31.54 -8.30 -8.39
C ALA A 178 -32.50 -9.49 -8.19
N PRO A 179 -33.57 -9.63 -8.99
CA PRO A 179 -34.45 -10.80 -8.94
C PRO A 179 -33.73 -12.14 -9.21
N TYR A 180 -32.60 -12.09 -9.93
CA TYR A 180 -31.78 -13.25 -10.22
C TYR A 180 -31.01 -13.77 -8.99
N CYS A 181 -30.86 -12.99 -7.92
CA CYS A 181 -30.02 -13.38 -6.79
C CYS A 181 -30.45 -14.68 -6.11
N ASP A 182 -31.75 -14.97 -5.99
CA ASP A 182 -32.21 -16.23 -5.38
C ASP A 182 -31.72 -17.43 -6.21
N ALA A 183 -31.92 -17.39 -7.54
CA ALA A 183 -31.43 -18.43 -8.44
C ALA A 183 -29.89 -18.52 -8.45
N PHE A 184 -29.19 -17.38 -8.32
CA PHE A 184 -27.74 -17.36 -8.23
C PHE A 184 -27.24 -18.11 -6.99
N PHE A 185 -27.83 -17.81 -5.83
CA PHE A 185 -27.42 -18.35 -4.53
C PHE A 185 -27.99 -19.74 -4.20
N ASP A 186 -28.89 -20.27 -5.04
CA ASP A 186 -29.37 -21.66 -5.00
C ASP A 186 -28.39 -22.65 -5.67
N GLN A 187 -27.38 -22.15 -6.39
CA GLN A 187 -26.31 -22.95 -6.98
C GLN A 187 -25.37 -23.51 -5.92
N THR A 188 -24.53 -24.47 -6.30
CA THR A 188 -23.48 -24.95 -5.39
C THR A 188 -22.42 -23.87 -5.16
N ASN A 189 -21.82 -23.86 -3.97
CA ASN A 189 -20.72 -22.93 -3.67
C ASN A 189 -19.54 -23.10 -4.64
N GLU A 190 -19.29 -24.32 -5.14
CA GLU A 190 -18.28 -24.55 -6.19
C GLU A 190 -18.58 -23.74 -7.46
N GLU A 191 -19.81 -23.79 -7.96
CA GLU A 191 -20.24 -23.03 -9.14
C GLU A 191 -20.16 -21.53 -8.90
N ILE A 192 -20.64 -21.06 -7.73
CA ILE A 192 -20.59 -19.65 -7.35
C ILE A 192 -19.14 -19.15 -7.30
N LEU A 193 -18.24 -19.91 -6.68
CA LEU A 193 -16.82 -19.55 -6.58
C LEU A 193 -16.13 -19.52 -7.95
N LYS A 194 -16.44 -20.47 -8.85
CA LYS A 194 -15.88 -20.46 -10.21
C LYS A 194 -16.37 -19.25 -11.01
N MET A 195 -17.66 -18.92 -10.97
CA MET A 195 -18.20 -17.72 -11.62
C MET A 195 -17.61 -16.44 -11.03
N ALA A 196 -17.46 -16.36 -9.71
CA ALA A 196 -16.86 -15.21 -9.05
C ALA A 196 -15.37 -15.05 -9.37
N ALA A 197 -14.61 -16.14 -9.47
CA ALA A 197 -13.22 -16.12 -9.89
C ALA A 197 -13.05 -15.67 -11.35
N GLU A 198 -13.96 -16.09 -12.24
CA GLU A 198 -13.99 -15.60 -13.62
C GLU A 198 -14.30 -14.10 -13.69
N ALA A 199 -15.31 -13.65 -12.96
CA ALA A 199 -15.63 -12.22 -12.83
C ALA A 199 -14.48 -11.40 -12.23
N ALA A 200 -13.69 -12.00 -11.33
CA ALA A 200 -12.48 -11.40 -10.77
C ALA A 200 -11.35 -11.29 -11.82
N CYS A 201 -11.14 -12.31 -12.66
CA CYS A 201 -10.18 -12.23 -13.76
C CYS A 201 -10.58 -11.17 -14.80
N GLU A 202 -11.88 -11.02 -15.09
CA GLU A 202 -12.40 -9.95 -15.93
C GLU A 202 -12.21 -8.57 -15.30
N LEU A 203 -12.45 -8.44 -13.99
CA LEU A 203 -12.23 -7.20 -13.27
C LEU A 203 -10.74 -6.82 -13.26
N ALA A 204 -9.84 -7.77 -13.03
CA ALA A 204 -8.40 -7.55 -13.10
C ALA A 204 -7.98 -7.07 -14.49
N SER A 205 -8.45 -7.73 -15.54
CA SER A 205 -8.23 -7.33 -16.94
C SER A 205 -8.68 -5.91 -17.24
N GLU A 206 -9.92 -5.55 -16.85
CA GLU A 206 -10.46 -4.21 -17.04
C GLU A 206 -9.62 -3.15 -16.31
N ARG A 207 -9.38 -3.36 -15.01
CA ARG A 207 -8.68 -2.38 -14.17
C ARG A 207 -7.25 -2.18 -14.61
N PHE A 208 -6.56 -3.28 -14.90
CA PHE A 208 -5.19 -3.25 -15.36
C PHE A 208 -5.06 -2.54 -16.71
N SER A 209 -5.98 -2.79 -17.64
CA SER A 209 -5.98 -2.11 -18.95
C SER A 209 -6.24 -0.61 -18.84
N ILE A 210 -7.16 -0.19 -17.95
CA ILE A 210 -7.47 1.22 -17.73
C ILE A 210 -6.29 1.95 -17.08
N SER A 211 -5.72 1.39 -16.00
CA SER A 211 -4.65 2.03 -15.23
C SER A 211 -3.34 2.14 -16.02
N MET A 212 -3.10 1.24 -16.97
CA MET A 212 -1.87 1.23 -17.77
C MET A 212 -2.06 1.78 -19.18
N ASP A 213 -3.25 2.30 -19.51
CA ASP A 213 -3.62 2.78 -20.85
C ASP A 213 -3.26 1.78 -21.97
N LEU A 214 -3.58 0.50 -21.75
CA LEU A 214 -3.18 -0.59 -22.64
C LEU A 214 -4.16 -0.76 -23.80
N ASP A 215 -3.60 -1.07 -24.97
CA ASP A 215 -4.37 -1.50 -26.13
C ASP A 215 -5.18 -2.78 -25.84
N HIS A 216 -6.32 -2.89 -26.53
CA HIS A 216 -7.19 -4.06 -26.43
C HIS A 216 -6.44 -5.35 -26.79
N GLY A 217 -6.49 -6.33 -25.89
CA GLY A 217 -5.98 -7.68 -26.15
C GLY A 217 -4.64 -8.01 -25.49
N ILE A 218 -4.03 -7.07 -24.78
CA ILE A 218 -2.80 -7.31 -23.99
C ILE A 218 -3.18 -8.03 -22.68
N ALA A 219 -3.71 -7.30 -21.70
CA ALA A 219 -4.08 -7.87 -20.40
C ALA A 219 -5.50 -8.48 -20.41
N THR A 220 -5.68 -9.64 -21.07
CA THR A 220 -6.99 -10.28 -21.25
C THR A 220 -7.49 -11.05 -20.02
N PRO A 221 -8.80 -11.33 -19.87
CA PRO A 221 -9.28 -12.19 -18.79
C PRO A 221 -8.67 -13.60 -18.81
N SER A 222 -8.32 -14.11 -20.00
CA SER A 222 -7.66 -15.41 -20.14
C SER A 222 -6.24 -15.41 -19.60
N PHE A 223 -5.51 -14.29 -19.71
CA PHE A 223 -4.17 -14.15 -19.10
C PHE A 223 -4.24 -14.31 -17.58
N PHE A 224 -5.17 -13.63 -16.91
CA PHE A 224 -5.36 -13.77 -15.46
C PHE A 224 -5.88 -15.16 -15.06
N LYS A 225 -6.74 -15.77 -15.88
CA LYS A 225 -7.20 -17.14 -15.64
C LYS A 225 -6.06 -18.16 -15.77
N GLU A 226 -5.14 -17.96 -16.69
CA GLU A 226 -3.93 -18.78 -16.82
C GLU A 226 -3.02 -18.60 -15.58
N CYS A 227 -2.80 -17.36 -15.13
CA CYS A 227 -2.07 -17.09 -13.89
C CYS A 227 -2.70 -17.80 -12.66
N LEU A 228 -4.05 -17.83 -12.59
CA LEU A 228 -4.76 -18.48 -11.48
C LEU A 228 -4.61 -20.00 -11.52
N THR A 229 -4.80 -20.59 -12.70
CA THR A 229 -4.83 -22.05 -12.85
C THR A 229 -3.44 -22.66 -12.96
N SER A 230 -2.46 -21.91 -13.46
CA SER A 230 -1.06 -22.35 -13.62
C SER A 230 -0.13 -21.31 -12.99
N PRO A 231 0.01 -21.29 -11.65
CA PRO A 231 0.86 -20.32 -10.96
C PRO A 231 2.28 -20.28 -11.51
N ILE A 232 2.79 -19.10 -11.82
CA ILE A 232 4.17 -18.89 -12.25
C ILE A 232 4.86 -17.91 -11.30
N GLU A 233 6.19 -17.90 -11.32
CA GLU A 233 6.97 -16.89 -10.61
C GLU A 233 6.57 -15.49 -11.12
N THR A 234 6.48 -14.51 -10.23
CA THR A 234 5.94 -13.19 -10.60
C THR A 234 6.79 -12.51 -11.67
N ASP A 235 8.11 -12.73 -11.64
CA ASP A 235 9.03 -12.29 -12.70
C ASP A 235 8.64 -12.83 -14.08
N GLN A 236 8.16 -14.07 -14.16
CA GLN A 236 7.68 -14.66 -15.41
C GLN A 236 6.38 -14.00 -15.90
N ILE A 237 5.52 -13.53 -15.00
CA ILE A 237 4.33 -12.75 -15.36
C ILE A 237 4.77 -11.46 -16.05
N PHE A 238 5.75 -10.75 -15.48
CA PHE A 238 6.29 -9.54 -16.11
C PHE A 238 6.92 -9.86 -17.47
N ILE A 239 7.76 -10.90 -17.57
CA ILE A 239 8.39 -11.29 -18.84
C ILE A 239 7.33 -11.56 -19.92
N GLN A 240 6.27 -12.31 -19.59
CA GLN A 240 5.21 -12.63 -20.53
C GLN A 240 4.41 -11.40 -20.94
N PHE A 241 4.07 -10.54 -19.97
CA PHE A 241 3.33 -9.31 -20.22
C PHE A 241 4.10 -8.34 -21.12
N TYR A 242 5.36 -8.02 -20.79
CA TYR A 242 6.14 -7.07 -21.59
C TYR A 242 6.48 -7.62 -22.99
N LYS A 243 6.63 -8.93 -23.13
CA LYS A 243 6.75 -9.56 -24.46
C LYS A 243 5.51 -9.35 -25.34
N GLN A 244 4.31 -9.19 -24.77
CA GLN A 244 3.10 -8.89 -25.55
C GLN A 244 3.06 -7.45 -26.09
N VAL A 245 3.86 -6.55 -25.51
CA VAL A 245 4.02 -5.16 -25.98
C VAL A 245 5.35 -4.95 -26.70
N ASP A 246 5.97 -6.03 -27.20
CA ASP A 246 7.24 -6.04 -27.92
C ASP A 246 8.44 -5.48 -27.13
N ILE A 247 8.44 -5.60 -25.80
CA ILE A 247 9.53 -5.19 -24.91
C ILE A 247 10.24 -6.43 -24.33
N ASP A 248 11.56 -6.55 -24.56
CA ASP A 248 12.39 -7.60 -23.95
C ASP A 248 13.04 -7.11 -22.65
N ILE A 249 12.35 -7.33 -21.54
CA ILE A 249 12.81 -6.90 -20.21
C ILE A 249 14.04 -7.67 -19.73
N GLU A 250 14.26 -8.89 -20.26
CA GLU A 250 15.43 -9.69 -19.89
C GLU A 250 16.72 -9.10 -20.47
N GLU A 251 16.63 -8.31 -21.55
CA GLU A 251 17.74 -7.52 -22.08
C GLU A 251 18.02 -6.31 -21.19
N ILE A 252 16.97 -5.59 -20.79
CA ILE A 252 17.07 -4.42 -19.90
C ILE A 252 17.73 -4.80 -18.56
N TRP A 253 17.32 -5.91 -17.95
CA TRP A 253 17.88 -6.38 -16.66
C TRP A 253 19.37 -6.76 -16.72
N LYS A 254 19.90 -7.07 -17.91
CA LYS A 254 21.33 -7.40 -18.10
C LYS A 254 22.18 -6.16 -18.37
N THR A 255 21.55 -5.03 -18.67
CA THR A 255 22.23 -3.76 -18.96
C THR A 255 22.67 -3.08 -17.67
N GLN A 256 23.88 -2.53 -17.64
CA GLN A 256 24.35 -1.82 -16.46
C GLN A 256 23.57 -0.52 -16.26
N PRO A 257 23.32 -0.06 -15.02
CA PRO A 257 22.53 1.15 -14.77
C PRO A 257 23.02 2.41 -15.50
N ALA A 258 24.33 2.52 -15.76
CA ALA A 258 24.93 3.65 -16.46
C ALA A 258 24.66 3.63 -17.98
N ASP A 259 24.33 2.48 -18.54
CA ASP A 259 24.12 2.26 -19.98
C ASP A 259 22.62 2.20 -20.36
N LEU A 260 21.72 2.26 -19.36
CA LEU A 260 20.27 2.30 -19.58
C LEU A 260 19.87 3.60 -20.27
N THR A 261 19.10 3.48 -21.35
CA THR A 261 18.45 4.61 -22.01
C THR A 261 17.36 5.22 -21.10
N GLU A 262 16.92 6.44 -21.39
CA GLU A 262 15.77 7.02 -20.66
C GLU A 262 14.50 6.18 -20.84
N ASP A 263 14.32 5.56 -22.01
CA ASP A 263 13.22 4.63 -22.27
C ASP A 263 13.33 3.38 -21.39
N ASP A 264 14.53 2.79 -21.25
CA ASP A 264 14.75 1.65 -20.35
C ASP A 264 14.45 2.00 -18.89
N LYS A 265 14.83 3.21 -18.45
CA LYS A 265 14.52 3.70 -17.10
C LYS A 265 13.02 3.89 -16.90
N ALA A 266 12.32 4.42 -17.90
CA ALA A 266 10.86 4.56 -17.86
C ALA A 266 10.17 3.20 -17.78
N ILE A 267 10.62 2.22 -18.57
CA ILE A 267 10.15 0.83 -18.48
C ILE A 267 10.44 0.25 -17.10
N ILE A 268 11.62 0.48 -16.53
CA ILE A 268 11.96 0.00 -15.19
C ILE A 268 11.01 0.58 -14.14
N SER A 269 10.75 1.89 -14.22
CA SER A 269 9.79 2.57 -13.34
C SER A 269 8.38 1.97 -13.47
N SER A 270 7.97 1.62 -14.68
CA SER A 270 6.66 1.01 -14.94
C SER A 270 6.50 -0.38 -14.29
N PHE A 271 7.57 -1.13 -14.00
CA PHE A 271 7.44 -2.43 -13.30
C PHE A 271 6.80 -2.29 -11.93
N LEU A 272 7.18 -1.25 -11.19
CA LEU A 272 6.64 -1.04 -9.85
C LEU A 272 5.13 -0.85 -9.92
N PHE A 273 4.67 0.03 -10.81
CA PHE A 273 3.25 0.29 -11.02
C PHE A 273 2.50 -0.95 -11.54
N THR A 274 3.06 -1.63 -12.53
CA THR A 274 2.53 -2.89 -13.09
C THR A 274 2.37 -3.94 -11.98
N GLY A 275 3.37 -4.08 -11.12
CA GLY A 275 3.36 -5.00 -9.99
C GLY A 275 2.30 -4.66 -8.96
N ILE A 276 2.16 -3.37 -8.61
CA ILE A 276 1.10 -2.88 -7.72
C ILE A 276 -0.28 -3.25 -8.28
N MET A 277 -0.51 -3.06 -9.59
CA MET A 277 -1.80 -3.35 -10.21
C MET A 277 -2.10 -4.84 -10.30
N ILE A 278 -1.12 -5.69 -10.63
CA ILE A 278 -1.26 -7.15 -10.59
C ILE A 278 -1.59 -7.61 -9.16
N ASP A 279 -0.89 -7.09 -8.16
CA ASP A 279 -1.14 -7.50 -6.79
C ASP A 279 -2.53 -7.07 -6.32
N LYS A 280 -2.83 -5.78 -6.45
CA LYS A 280 -4.10 -5.17 -6.02
C LYS A 280 -5.32 -5.86 -6.63
N TRP A 281 -5.32 -6.10 -7.94
CA TRP A 281 -6.52 -6.56 -8.64
C TRP A 281 -6.61 -8.06 -8.86
N PHE A 282 -5.49 -8.78 -8.72
CA PHE A 282 -5.45 -10.21 -8.97
C PHE A 282 -4.88 -11.00 -7.80
N ILE A 283 -3.61 -10.82 -7.43
CA ILE A 283 -2.97 -11.70 -6.44
C ILE A 283 -3.58 -11.54 -5.05
N PHE A 284 -3.75 -10.31 -4.59
CA PHE A 284 -4.30 -10.02 -3.27
C PHE A 284 -5.76 -10.52 -3.15
N PRO A 285 -6.68 -10.26 -4.10
CA PRO A 285 -8.01 -10.85 -4.05
C PRO A 285 -8.03 -12.37 -4.12
N MET A 286 -7.27 -12.98 -5.04
CA MET A 286 -7.24 -14.44 -5.20
C MET A 286 -6.67 -15.15 -3.96
N SER A 287 -5.88 -14.45 -3.16
CA SER A 287 -5.36 -14.93 -1.88
C SER A 287 -6.28 -14.58 -0.71
N ALA A 288 -6.37 -13.30 -0.33
CA ALA A 288 -7.06 -12.87 0.87
C ALA A 288 -8.58 -13.07 0.80
N PHE A 289 -9.20 -12.81 -0.35
CA PHE A 289 -10.66 -12.84 -0.47
C PHE A 289 -11.19 -14.22 -0.89
N PHE A 290 -10.49 -14.89 -1.80
CA PHE A 290 -10.89 -16.20 -2.32
C PHE A 290 -10.14 -17.38 -1.67
N GLY A 291 -9.00 -17.18 -1.02
CA GLY A 291 -8.21 -18.27 -0.44
C GLY A 291 -7.74 -19.31 -1.47
N MET A 292 -7.65 -18.96 -2.76
CA MET A 292 -7.31 -19.89 -3.84
C MET A 292 -5.81 -19.97 -4.09
N ILE A 293 -5.09 -18.87 -3.85
CA ILE A 293 -3.63 -18.84 -3.97
C ILE A 293 -2.98 -18.37 -2.66
N ARG A 294 -1.73 -18.79 -2.43
CA ARG A 294 -0.89 -18.32 -1.33
C ARG A 294 0.34 -17.61 -1.88
N PRO A 295 0.40 -16.27 -1.78
CA PRO A 295 1.56 -15.48 -2.16
C PRO A 295 2.63 -15.55 -1.08
N ILE A 296 3.89 -15.39 -1.50
CA ILE A 296 5.04 -15.38 -0.61
C ILE A 296 6.04 -14.33 -1.09
N SER A 297 6.33 -13.39 -0.20
CA SER A 297 7.34 -12.34 -0.41
C SER A 297 8.56 -12.62 0.45
N PHE A 298 9.75 -12.67 -0.14
CA PHE A 298 10.98 -12.99 0.59
C PHE A 298 11.55 -11.84 1.43
N THR A 299 11.11 -10.61 1.16
CA THR A 299 11.60 -9.40 1.81
C THR A 299 10.71 -9.04 3.01
N PRO A 300 11.22 -9.06 4.26
CA PRO A 300 10.45 -8.71 5.45
C PRO A 300 9.86 -7.30 5.37
N ILE A 301 8.70 -7.10 6.00
CA ILE A 301 8.10 -5.77 6.10
C ILE A 301 8.97 -4.87 7.00
N GLN A 302 9.26 -3.67 6.49
CA GLN A 302 9.89 -2.60 7.25
C GLN A 302 8.82 -1.63 7.75
N TYR A 303 8.39 -1.78 9.01
CA TYR A 303 7.32 -0.95 9.60
C TYR A 303 7.61 0.55 9.53
N PHE A 304 8.88 0.94 9.70
CA PHE A 304 9.31 2.33 9.61
C PHE A 304 8.96 2.94 8.25
N ASN A 305 9.36 2.31 7.15
CA ASN A 305 9.07 2.79 5.80
C ASN A 305 7.57 2.70 5.50
N LEU A 306 6.95 1.57 5.81
CA LEU A 306 5.51 1.35 5.60
C LEU A 306 4.67 2.46 6.24
N VAL A 307 4.86 2.72 7.54
CA VAL A 307 4.04 3.68 8.28
C VAL A 307 4.36 5.12 7.91
N ASN A 308 5.64 5.47 7.69
CA ASN A 308 6.01 6.82 7.25
C ASN A 308 5.46 7.13 5.86
N ASN A 309 5.58 6.20 4.91
CA ASN A 309 5.04 6.36 3.56
C ASN A 309 3.51 6.46 3.57
N LEU A 310 2.83 5.58 4.31
CA LEU A 310 1.37 5.67 4.48
C LEU A 310 0.96 7.01 5.09
N SER A 311 1.66 7.47 6.13
CA SER A 311 1.38 8.77 6.75
C SER A 311 1.54 9.91 5.74
N ALA A 312 2.62 9.91 4.95
CA ALA A 312 2.85 10.95 3.94
C ALA A 312 1.73 10.95 2.88
N LEU A 313 1.37 9.77 2.35
CA LEU A 313 0.29 9.62 1.36
C LEU A 313 -1.05 10.08 1.93
N LEU A 314 -1.36 9.76 3.19
CA LEU A 314 -2.59 10.21 3.86
C LEU A 314 -2.64 11.73 4.04
N ILE A 315 -1.53 12.39 4.37
CA ILE A 315 -1.45 13.87 4.49
C ILE A 315 -1.71 14.53 3.15
N MET A 316 -1.17 13.94 2.07
CA MET A 316 -1.34 14.44 0.72
C MET A 316 -2.69 14.04 0.09
N GLU A 317 -3.51 13.24 0.78
CA GLU A 317 -4.71 12.59 0.25
C GLU A 317 -4.45 11.78 -1.04
N HIS A 318 -3.26 11.18 -1.13
CA HIS A 318 -2.84 10.32 -2.23
C HIS A 318 -3.31 8.86 -2.01
N ASN A 319 -3.25 8.08 -3.10
CA ASN A 319 -3.59 6.66 -3.07
C ASN A 319 -2.56 5.87 -2.25
N ILE A 320 -3.01 5.27 -1.15
CA ILE A 320 -2.18 4.43 -0.26
C ILE A 320 -1.90 3.03 -0.82
N GLY A 321 -2.54 2.66 -1.94
CA GLY A 321 -2.43 1.35 -2.57
C GLY A 321 -1.01 1.01 -3.02
N ALA A 322 -0.22 2.00 -3.44
CA ALA A 322 1.18 1.78 -3.83
C ALA A 322 2.05 1.23 -2.69
N GLU A 323 1.66 1.51 -1.44
CA GLU A 323 2.35 1.03 -0.25
C GLU A 323 1.71 -0.25 0.32
N LEU A 324 0.40 -0.46 0.10
CA LEU A 324 -0.32 -1.63 0.60
C LEU A 324 -0.28 -2.86 -0.32
N PHE A 325 -0.09 -2.65 -1.62
CA PHE A 325 -0.02 -3.70 -2.62
C PHE A 325 1.39 -3.78 -3.19
N THR A 326 1.96 -4.97 -3.19
CA THR A 326 3.31 -5.20 -3.68
C THR A 326 3.37 -6.62 -4.24
N PRO A 327 3.82 -6.80 -5.50
CA PRO A 327 3.86 -8.11 -6.11
C PRO A 327 4.69 -9.07 -5.24
N PRO A 328 4.19 -10.29 -4.94
CA PRO A 328 4.99 -11.25 -4.20
C PRO A 328 6.13 -11.76 -5.07
N SER A 329 7.13 -12.39 -4.45
CA SER A 329 8.19 -13.05 -5.20
C SER A 329 7.66 -14.24 -6.02
N TYR A 330 6.67 -14.96 -5.47
CA TYR A 330 5.97 -16.07 -6.13
C TYR A 330 4.67 -16.39 -5.37
N TYR A 331 3.84 -17.25 -5.95
CA TYR A 331 2.62 -17.77 -5.32
C TYR A 331 2.35 -19.22 -5.75
N SER A 332 1.43 -19.89 -5.05
CA SER A 332 1.02 -21.26 -5.35
C SER A 332 -0.48 -21.44 -5.12
N LEU A 333 -1.07 -22.50 -5.69
CA LEU A 333 -2.44 -22.89 -5.34
C LEU A 333 -2.49 -23.42 -3.91
N THR A 334 -3.48 -22.95 -3.15
CA THR A 334 -3.82 -23.49 -1.83
C THR A 334 -4.51 -24.86 -1.96
N PRO A 335 -4.73 -25.61 -0.86
CA PRO A 335 -5.53 -26.83 -0.92
C PRO A 335 -6.94 -26.60 -1.51
N LEU A 336 -7.57 -25.45 -1.20
CA LEU A 336 -8.85 -25.04 -1.82
C LEU A 336 -8.69 -24.77 -3.32
N GLY A 337 -7.64 -24.02 -3.71
CA GLY A 337 -7.35 -23.74 -5.12
C GLY A 337 -7.14 -25.02 -5.94
N LYS A 338 -6.36 -25.97 -5.41
CA LYS A 338 -6.18 -27.30 -6.01
C LYS A 338 -7.50 -28.07 -6.10
N ALA A 339 -8.38 -27.99 -5.09
CA ALA A 339 -9.69 -28.62 -5.13
C ALA A 339 -10.61 -28.05 -6.23
N LEU A 340 -10.51 -26.75 -6.53
CA LEU A 340 -11.33 -26.08 -7.53
C LEU A 340 -10.79 -26.24 -8.97
N TRP A 341 -9.48 -26.25 -9.15
CA TRP A 341 -8.83 -26.14 -10.46
C TRP A 341 -7.93 -27.32 -10.85
N GLY A 342 -7.70 -28.26 -9.94
CA GLY A 342 -6.78 -29.39 -10.13
C GLY A 342 -5.34 -29.07 -9.72
N ASP A 343 -4.55 -30.12 -9.52
CA ASP A 343 -3.12 -30.00 -9.25
C ASP A 343 -2.34 -30.06 -10.57
N ASN A 344 -1.73 -28.93 -10.95
CA ASN A 344 -0.96 -28.80 -12.19
C ASN A 344 0.53 -29.16 -12.02
N GLY A 345 0.94 -29.71 -10.86
CA GLY A 345 2.24 -30.37 -10.70
C GLY A 345 3.44 -29.44 -10.57
N ILE A 346 3.23 -28.15 -10.25
CA ILE A 346 4.31 -27.24 -9.86
C ILE A 346 4.75 -27.62 -8.44
N GLU A 347 5.96 -28.16 -8.34
CA GLU A 347 6.48 -28.97 -7.24
C GLU A 347 6.07 -28.55 -5.81
N ASP A 348 5.42 -29.48 -5.09
CA ASP A 348 5.16 -29.42 -3.64
C ASP A 348 6.44 -29.24 -2.79
N GLU A 349 7.64 -29.37 -3.37
CA GLU A 349 8.91 -29.29 -2.65
C GLU A 349 9.36 -27.85 -2.34
N LYS A 350 9.02 -26.85 -3.16
CA LYS A 350 9.42 -25.45 -2.93
C LYS A 350 8.79 -24.81 -1.69
N TYR A 351 7.78 -25.47 -1.08
CA TYR A 351 6.91 -24.89 -0.05
C TYR A 351 6.93 -25.68 1.26
N LYS A 352 7.71 -26.75 1.34
CA LYS A 352 7.81 -27.55 2.58
C LYS A 352 8.72 -26.85 3.57
N MET A 353 8.08 -26.26 4.57
CA MET A 353 8.73 -25.84 5.79
C MET A 353 9.57 -26.98 6.39
N PRO A 354 10.75 -26.71 6.95
CA PRO A 354 11.57 -27.73 7.59
C PRO A 354 10.80 -28.45 8.70
N GLU A 355 10.83 -29.79 8.72
CA GLU A 355 10.12 -30.61 9.73
C GLU A 355 10.60 -30.39 11.17
N LYS A 356 11.72 -29.70 11.39
CA LYS A 356 12.47 -29.64 12.66
C LYS A 356 12.78 -28.22 13.15
N LEU A 357 11.90 -27.25 12.93
CA LEU A 357 12.03 -25.95 13.59
C LEU A 357 11.05 -25.88 14.77
N PRO A 358 11.53 -25.92 16.03
CA PRO A 358 10.68 -25.68 17.19
C PRO A 358 10.03 -24.30 17.09
N TYR A 359 8.72 -24.24 17.29
CA TYR A 359 7.95 -22.98 17.22
C TYR A 359 8.51 -21.88 18.13
N GLU A 360 9.05 -22.26 19.29
CA GLU A 360 9.70 -21.33 20.24
C GLU A 360 10.98 -20.71 19.64
N GLU A 361 11.77 -21.47 18.89
CA GLU A 361 12.95 -20.96 18.20
C GLU A 361 12.57 -20.04 17.03
N ILE A 362 11.47 -20.35 16.33
CA ILE A 362 10.90 -19.46 15.31
C ILE A 362 10.57 -18.13 15.98
N LEU A 363 9.70 -18.13 17.00
CA LEU A 363 9.29 -16.91 17.71
C LEU A 363 10.47 -16.10 18.25
N GLU A 364 11.45 -16.74 18.90
CA GLU A 364 12.64 -16.05 19.44
C GLU A 364 13.46 -15.39 18.32
N ALA A 365 13.60 -16.06 17.17
CA ALA A 365 14.23 -15.46 16.00
C ALA A 365 13.41 -14.27 15.47
N LEU A 366 12.07 -14.36 15.43
CA LEU A 366 11.21 -13.26 14.97
C LEU A 366 11.31 -12.03 15.88
N GLU A 367 11.29 -12.24 17.19
CA GLU A 367 11.41 -11.16 18.17
C GLU A 367 12.76 -10.45 18.02
N ARG A 368 13.86 -11.22 17.86
CA ARG A 368 15.18 -10.65 17.61
C ARG A 368 15.25 -9.89 16.29
N GLU A 369 14.72 -10.44 15.21
CA GLU A 369 14.78 -9.78 13.89
C GLU A 369 13.97 -8.48 13.89
N THR A 370 12.81 -8.48 14.56
CA THR A 370 11.98 -7.27 14.73
C THR A 370 12.72 -6.22 15.57
N GLU A 371 13.40 -6.66 16.63
CA GLU A 371 14.19 -5.79 17.50
C GLU A 371 15.43 -5.23 16.76
N ILE A 372 16.16 -6.05 16.01
CA ILE A 372 17.32 -5.64 15.21
C ILE A 372 16.90 -4.63 14.15
N ASN A 373 15.85 -4.91 13.36
CA ASN A 373 15.36 -3.97 12.35
C ASN A 373 14.98 -2.62 12.95
N ARG A 374 14.34 -2.64 14.13
CA ARG A 374 14.01 -1.43 14.89
C ARG A 374 15.27 -0.67 15.32
N PHE A 375 16.27 -1.37 15.88
CA PHE A 375 17.50 -0.74 16.36
C PHE A 375 18.41 -0.26 15.24
N GLU A 376 18.58 -1.03 14.18
CA GLU A 376 19.39 -0.64 13.03
C GLU A 376 18.86 0.66 12.44
N GLN A 377 17.56 0.79 12.22
CA GLN A 377 16.99 2.02 11.66
C GLN A 377 17.18 3.23 12.58
N VAL A 378 16.85 3.10 13.87
CA VAL A 378 17.07 4.18 14.86
C VAL A 378 18.55 4.54 14.98
N PHE A 379 19.45 3.56 14.90
CA PHE A 379 20.89 3.78 14.95
C PHE A 379 21.43 4.43 13.67
N TYR A 380 20.96 4.03 12.49
CA TYR A 380 21.34 4.61 11.20
C TYR A 380 20.88 6.06 11.06
N MET A 381 19.74 6.43 11.64
CA MET A 381 19.28 7.83 11.64
C MET A 381 20.19 8.75 12.47
N GLY A 382 20.90 8.20 13.46
CA GLY A 382 21.86 8.91 14.31
C GLY A 382 21.19 9.81 15.37
N PRO A 383 21.96 10.33 16.33
CA PRO A 383 21.42 11.16 17.41
C PRO A 383 21.01 12.55 16.89
N GLU A 384 19.83 13.00 17.32
CA GLU A 384 19.36 14.39 17.43
C GLU A 384 19.92 15.36 16.37
N LYS A 385 19.25 15.39 15.22
CA LYS A 385 19.33 16.51 14.27
C LYS A 385 18.20 17.47 14.59
N ASP A 386 18.50 18.76 14.69
CA ASP A 386 17.44 19.77 14.77
C ASP A 386 16.61 19.71 13.48
N ILE A 387 15.29 19.67 13.66
CA ILE A 387 14.32 19.68 12.59
C ILE A 387 13.71 21.07 12.53
N LEU A 388 13.68 21.64 11.33
CA LEU A 388 13.01 22.88 11.03
C LEU A 388 11.59 22.57 10.54
N THR A 389 10.58 23.18 11.15
CA THR A 389 9.25 23.27 10.56
C THR A 389 9.18 24.52 9.70
N ILE A 390 8.99 24.37 8.40
CA ILE A 390 8.98 25.48 7.44
C ILE A 390 7.61 25.57 6.78
N GLN A 391 6.98 26.74 6.89
CA GLN A 391 5.83 27.11 6.07
C GLN A 391 6.34 27.62 4.73
N VAL A 392 5.96 26.95 3.65
CA VAL A 392 6.39 27.24 2.28
C VAL A 392 5.17 27.68 1.48
N SER A 393 5.23 28.84 0.83
CA SER A 393 4.11 29.39 0.05
C SER A 393 4.57 30.05 -1.25
N MET A 394 3.73 29.98 -2.28
CA MET A 394 3.96 30.74 -3.51
C MET A 394 3.65 32.21 -3.28
N LYS A 395 4.59 33.10 -3.60
CA LYS A 395 4.40 34.54 -3.39
C LYS A 395 3.22 35.12 -4.19
N GLU A 396 3.06 34.65 -5.43
CA GLU A 396 1.99 35.12 -6.32
C GLU A 396 0.62 34.50 -5.97
N ASP A 397 0.63 33.41 -5.20
CA ASP A 397 -0.55 32.64 -4.84
C ASP A 397 -0.42 32.09 -3.40
N PRO A 398 -0.68 32.92 -2.38
CA PRO A 398 -0.48 32.54 -0.98
C PRO A 398 -1.36 31.37 -0.52
N ASP A 399 -2.44 31.07 -1.25
CA ASP A 399 -3.29 29.91 -0.98
C ASP A 399 -2.64 28.59 -1.46
N PHE A 400 -1.54 28.65 -2.21
CA PHE A 400 -0.72 27.50 -2.59
C PHE A 400 0.46 27.36 -1.62
N TRP A 401 0.31 26.50 -0.62
CA TRP A 401 1.29 26.33 0.46
C TRP A 401 1.40 24.89 0.95
N LYS A 402 2.58 24.57 1.51
CA LYS A 402 2.91 23.32 2.20
C LYS A 402 3.63 23.64 3.52
N THR A 403 3.38 22.87 4.56
CA THR A 403 4.19 22.85 5.79
C THR A 403 5.08 21.62 5.74
N ILE A 404 6.39 21.80 5.80
CA ILE A 404 7.36 20.71 5.75
C ILE A 404 8.20 20.65 7.03
N GLU A 405 8.69 19.47 7.35
CA GLU A 405 9.71 19.24 8.36
C GLU A 405 10.97 18.69 7.70
N ILE A 406 12.13 19.28 8.02
CA ILE A 406 13.40 18.96 7.36
C ILE A 406 14.57 19.08 8.34
N ALA A 407 15.55 18.17 8.22
CA ALA A 407 16.73 18.20 9.06
C ALA A 407 17.66 19.36 8.70
N THR A 408 18.25 20.02 9.70
CA THR A 408 19.24 21.09 9.50
C THR A 408 20.48 20.61 8.73
N THR A 409 20.81 19.31 8.81
CA THR A 409 21.93 18.73 8.06
C THR A 409 21.66 18.58 6.56
N THR A 410 20.47 18.92 6.07
CA THR A 410 20.12 18.74 4.65
C THR A 410 20.96 19.68 3.78
N PRO A 411 21.61 19.17 2.71
CA PRO A 411 22.36 20.00 1.77
C PRO A 411 21.47 21.09 1.14
N LEU A 412 22.00 22.32 1.04
CA LEU A 412 21.22 23.45 0.51
C LEU A 412 20.82 23.28 -0.97
N ASP A 413 21.63 22.57 -1.77
CA ASP A 413 21.31 22.32 -3.18
C ASP A 413 20.13 21.37 -3.32
N GLU A 414 20.15 20.26 -2.56
CA GLU A 414 19.07 19.28 -2.48
C GLU A 414 17.78 19.94 -1.99
N PHE A 415 17.83 20.68 -0.88
CA PHE A 415 16.69 21.44 -0.35
C PHE A 415 16.03 22.36 -1.40
N CYS A 416 16.83 23.12 -2.16
CA CYS A 416 16.28 24.03 -3.16
C CYS A 416 15.66 23.30 -4.35
N ARG A 417 16.23 22.16 -4.76
CA ARG A 417 15.71 21.34 -5.87
C ARG A 417 14.44 20.60 -5.47
N ASP A 418 14.41 20.05 -4.27
CA ASP A 418 13.23 19.33 -3.75
C ASP A 418 12.03 20.28 -3.61
N LEU A 419 12.27 21.51 -3.14
CA LEU A 419 11.23 22.55 -3.11
C LEU A 419 10.77 22.98 -4.51
N ALA A 420 11.67 23.00 -5.49
CA ALA A 420 11.27 23.26 -6.88
C ALA A 420 10.32 22.16 -7.37
N ALA A 421 10.70 20.90 -7.19
CA ALA A 421 9.89 19.74 -7.58
C ALA A 421 8.54 19.72 -6.84
N ALA A 422 8.53 19.97 -5.53
CA ALA A 422 7.33 19.98 -4.69
C ALA A 422 6.32 21.08 -5.06
N PHE A 423 6.74 22.09 -5.83
CA PHE A 423 5.92 23.19 -6.34
C PHE A 423 5.82 23.18 -7.88
N ALA A 424 6.04 22.00 -8.50
CA ALA A 424 5.92 21.76 -9.93
C ALA A 424 6.74 22.76 -10.80
N VAL A 425 7.93 23.14 -10.33
CA VAL A 425 8.89 23.94 -11.09
C VAL A 425 9.87 23.01 -11.78
N ASP A 426 9.67 22.79 -13.08
CA ASP A 426 10.44 21.83 -13.88
C ASP A 426 11.92 22.22 -14.05
N GLU A 427 12.79 21.20 -14.07
CA GLU A 427 14.20 21.24 -14.51
C GLU A 427 15.02 22.46 -14.01
N VAL A 428 14.98 22.72 -12.70
CA VAL A 428 15.73 23.84 -12.13
C VAL A 428 17.25 23.58 -12.15
N THR A 429 17.92 24.25 -13.08
CA THR A 429 19.39 24.28 -13.19
C THR A 429 20.02 25.53 -12.54
N ASP A 430 19.23 26.60 -12.35
CA ASP A 430 19.67 27.84 -11.70
C ASP A 430 18.57 28.43 -10.81
N TYR A 431 18.94 28.90 -9.63
CA TYR A 431 18.03 29.49 -8.63
C TYR A 431 18.77 30.49 -7.74
N LEU A 432 18.02 31.31 -7.01
CA LEU A 432 18.55 32.25 -6.02
C LEU A 432 17.84 32.07 -4.68
N LEU A 433 18.58 31.59 -3.69
CA LEU A 433 18.13 31.49 -2.30
C LEU A 433 18.62 32.73 -1.54
N SER A 434 17.70 33.53 -0.99
CA SER A 434 18.02 34.77 -0.26
C SER A 434 17.60 34.64 1.19
N VAL A 435 18.57 34.62 2.10
CA VAL A 435 18.40 34.30 3.54
C VAL A 435 19.01 35.42 4.37
N PRO A 436 18.35 35.92 5.44
CA PRO A 436 18.94 36.93 6.31
C PRO A 436 20.16 36.39 7.07
N ASP A 437 21.18 37.24 7.26
CA ASP A 437 22.28 36.99 8.19
C ASP A 437 21.92 37.35 9.64
N GLU A 438 22.88 37.21 10.55
CA GLU A 438 22.77 37.61 11.96
C GLU A 438 22.32 39.07 12.17
N ASN A 439 22.50 39.94 11.18
CA ASN A 439 22.15 41.36 11.20
C ASN A 439 20.87 41.68 10.39
N GLN A 440 20.12 40.65 9.96
CA GLN A 440 18.92 40.75 9.12
C GLN A 440 19.19 41.27 7.69
N PHE A 441 20.43 41.26 7.22
CA PHE A 441 20.75 41.58 5.84
C PHE A 441 20.61 40.35 4.94
N PRO A 442 19.95 40.47 3.77
CA PRO A 442 19.79 39.33 2.86
C PRO A 442 21.14 38.91 2.27
N VAL A 443 21.46 37.64 2.41
CA VAL A 443 22.60 36.97 1.79
C VAL A 443 22.09 36.00 0.74
N ASP A 444 22.56 36.19 -0.48
CA ASP A 444 22.13 35.43 -1.64
C ASP A 444 23.05 34.23 -1.90
N TYR A 445 22.47 33.06 -2.18
CA TYR A 445 23.12 31.79 -2.49
C TYR A 445 22.61 31.25 -3.82
N THR A 446 23.48 30.57 -4.58
CA THR A 446 23.19 30.05 -5.92
C THR A 446 23.87 28.71 -6.17
N PRO A 447 23.38 27.88 -7.11
CA PRO A 447 24.03 26.61 -7.44
C PRO A 447 25.41 26.83 -8.08
N GLN A 448 26.19 25.74 -8.13
CA GLN A 448 27.51 25.75 -8.77
C GLN A 448 27.38 26.12 -10.26
N GLY A 449 28.26 27.03 -10.74
CA GLY A 449 28.24 27.50 -12.12
C GLY A 449 27.35 28.72 -12.39
N SER A 450 26.40 29.04 -11.50
CA SER A 450 25.60 30.26 -11.59
C SER A 450 26.45 31.52 -11.43
N LYS A 451 26.08 32.62 -12.10
CA LYS A 451 26.74 33.93 -11.98
C LYS A 451 25.94 34.93 -11.13
N ARG A 452 24.79 34.52 -10.58
CA ARG A 452 23.86 35.42 -9.88
C ARG A 452 24.33 35.84 -8.49
N SER A 453 25.10 34.99 -7.81
CA SER A 453 25.69 35.28 -6.50
C SER A 453 27.12 34.73 -6.38
N VAL A 454 27.89 35.36 -5.49
CA VAL A 454 29.22 34.89 -5.07
C VAL A 454 29.09 33.67 -4.14
N ASN A 455 28.08 33.64 -3.27
CA ASN A 455 27.89 32.50 -2.36
C ASN A 455 27.24 31.34 -3.10
N LYS A 456 27.75 30.13 -2.81
CA LYS A 456 27.29 28.88 -3.40
C LYS A 456 26.59 28.01 -2.37
N THR A 457 25.63 27.22 -2.84
CA THR A 457 24.95 26.17 -2.06
C THR A 457 25.79 24.91 -1.91
N THR A 458 26.79 24.72 -2.78
CA THR A 458 27.70 23.57 -2.76
C THR A 458 28.43 23.48 -1.41
N GLU A 459 28.49 22.28 -0.84
CA GLU A 459 29.11 21.98 0.47
C GLU A 459 28.48 22.73 1.67
N LYS A 460 27.29 23.32 1.51
CA LYS A 460 26.53 23.94 2.60
C LYS A 460 25.27 23.15 2.92
N THR A 461 24.85 23.25 4.17
CA THR A 461 23.62 22.68 4.73
C THR A 461 22.72 23.79 5.30
N LEU A 462 21.49 23.44 5.70
CA LEU A 462 20.59 24.38 6.39
C LEU A 462 21.16 24.85 7.73
N GLU A 463 21.97 24.04 8.40
CA GLU A 463 22.67 24.39 9.65
C GLU A 463 23.69 25.52 9.47
N ASP A 464 24.25 25.68 8.26
CA ASP A 464 25.20 26.77 7.95
C ASP A 464 24.52 28.14 7.76
N LEU A 465 23.19 28.19 7.85
CA LEU A 465 22.38 29.39 7.72
C LEU A 465 21.92 29.91 9.08
N TYR A 466 21.71 31.22 9.20
CA TYR A 466 21.16 31.86 10.41
C TYR A 466 19.64 31.70 10.48
N LEU A 467 19.17 30.47 10.71
CA LEU A 467 17.76 30.12 10.78
C LEU A 467 17.29 29.99 12.23
N ASP A 468 16.41 30.89 12.64
CA ASP A 468 15.71 30.87 13.93
C ASP A 468 14.21 30.81 13.68
N LYS A 469 13.44 30.49 14.73
CA LYS A 469 11.98 30.62 14.68
C LYS A 469 11.58 32.06 14.33
N GLY A 470 10.78 32.19 13.27
CA GLY A 470 10.34 33.46 12.69
C GLY A 470 11.25 33.98 11.56
N THR A 471 12.33 33.29 11.22
CA THR A 471 13.16 33.64 10.07
C THR A 471 12.36 33.46 8.78
N VAL A 472 12.24 34.54 8.01
CA VAL A 472 11.60 34.56 6.69
C VAL A 472 12.66 34.73 5.62
N PHE A 473 12.61 33.88 4.59
CA PHE A 473 13.55 33.88 3.49
C PHE A 473 12.85 33.48 2.19
N SER A 474 13.54 33.56 1.06
CA SER A 474 12.90 33.29 -0.24
C SER A 474 13.79 32.54 -1.20
N LEU A 475 13.15 31.72 -2.03
CA LEU A 475 13.76 30.98 -3.12
C LEU A 475 13.14 31.47 -4.42
N THR A 476 13.97 31.92 -5.36
CA THR A 476 13.51 32.48 -6.64
C THR A 476 14.04 31.65 -7.81
N PHE A 477 13.10 31.11 -8.59
CA PHE A 477 13.33 30.45 -9.88
C PHE A 477 12.99 31.40 -11.02
N GLU A 478 13.82 31.40 -12.06
CA GLU A 478 13.73 32.35 -13.18
C GLU A 478 13.32 33.77 -12.71
N LYS A 479 12.60 34.60 -13.48
CA LYS A 479 12.26 35.98 -13.05
C LYS A 479 10.92 36.13 -12.34
N THR A 480 10.09 35.09 -12.28
CA THR A 480 8.68 35.20 -11.85
C THR A 480 8.30 34.27 -10.71
N ASN A 481 8.94 33.11 -10.57
CA ASN A 481 8.49 32.11 -9.59
C ASN A 481 9.26 32.27 -8.29
N GLN A 482 8.65 32.96 -7.32
CA GLN A 482 9.23 33.15 -5.99
C GLN A 482 8.42 32.37 -4.94
N ILE A 483 9.14 31.51 -4.21
CA ILE A 483 8.67 30.82 -3.02
C ILE A 483 9.11 31.62 -1.79
N LEU A 484 8.18 31.80 -0.85
CA LEU A 484 8.43 32.37 0.47
C LEU A 484 8.48 31.24 1.49
N LEU A 485 9.46 31.32 2.39
CA LEU A 485 9.70 30.34 3.43
C LEU A 485 9.73 31.05 4.79
N GLU A 486 9.03 30.49 5.77
CA GLU A 486 9.04 30.95 7.16
C GLU A 486 9.34 29.76 8.08
N VAL A 487 10.40 29.87 8.88
CA VAL A 487 10.69 28.89 9.94
C VAL A 487 9.69 29.12 11.08
N THR A 488 8.77 28.18 11.26
CA THR A 488 7.72 28.27 12.27
C THR A 488 8.07 27.57 13.58
N ASP A 489 8.98 26.58 13.54
CA ASP A 489 9.49 25.92 14.73
C ASP A 489 10.85 25.24 14.49
N ILE A 490 11.55 24.97 15.59
CA ILE A 490 12.80 24.20 15.63
C ILE A 490 12.75 23.27 16.83
N PHE A 491 12.99 21.97 16.63
CA PHE A 491 12.88 20.97 17.68
C PHE A 491 13.78 19.76 17.38
N PRO A 492 14.16 18.95 18.38
CA PRO A 492 14.94 17.73 18.15
C PRO A 492 14.12 16.70 17.36
N GLY A 493 14.73 16.10 16.34
CA GLY A 493 14.06 15.10 15.49
C GLY A 493 13.64 13.83 16.23
N ASP A 494 12.55 13.22 15.75
CA ASP A 494 12.09 11.92 16.21
C ASP A 494 12.70 10.81 15.33
N PRO A 495 13.47 9.85 15.89
CA PRO A 495 14.10 8.78 15.11
C PRO A 495 13.10 7.79 14.49
N PHE A 496 11.82 7.87 14.82
CA PHE A 496 10.75 7.07 14.22
C PHE A 496 10.07 7.76 13.03
N ILE A 497 10.53 8.97 12.69
CA ILE A 497 10.00 9.77 11.58
C ILE A 497 11.06 9.86 10.47
N LEU A 498 10.63 9.61 9.23
CA LEU A 498 11.42 9.85 8.04
C LEU A 498 11.34 11.32 7.64
N TYR A 499 12.49 11.99 7.56
CA TYR A 499 12.63 13.38 7.10
C TYR A 499 13.37 13.42 5.75
N PRO A 500 13.08 14.38 4.85
CA PRO A 500 12.04 15.41 4.99
C PRO A 500 10.63 14.83 4.86
N ARG A 501 9.64 15.53 5.41
CA ARG A 501 8.22 15.16 5.26
C ARG A 501 7.30 16.36 5.13
N ILE A 502 6.15 16.14 4.51
CA ILE A 502 5.02 17.09 4.49
C ILE A 502 4.16 16.84 5.73
N LYS A 503 3.83 17.90 6.46
CA LYS A 503 2.92 17.86 7.62
C LYS A 503 1.49 18.25 7.28
N MET A 504 1.35 19.16 6.33
CA MET A 504 0.09 19.72 5.92
C MET A 504 0.28 20.45 4.59
N GLN A 505 -0.79 20.54 3.82
CA GLN A 505 -0.82 21.35 2.61
C GLN A 505 -2.19 22.00 2.45
N SER A 506 -2.25 23.03 1.60
CA SER A 506 -3.51 23.72 1.34
C SER A 506 -4.47 22.83 0.54
N SER A 507 -5.77 23.05 0.70
CA SER A 507 -6.79 22.32 -0.09
C SER A 507 -6.59 22.48 -1.59
N LYS A 508 -6.07 23.63 -2.02
CA LYS A 508 -5.75 23.92 -3.42
C LYS A 508 -4.63 23.03 -3.95
N VAL A 509 -3.58 22.82 -3.16
CA VAL A 509 -2.49 21.89 -3.50
C VAL A 509 -3.04 20.47 -3.55
N THR A 510 -3.80 20.06 -2.52
CA THR A 510 -4.43 18.73 -2.48
C THR A 510 -5.29 18.47 -3.70
N GLU A 511 -6.15 19.40 -4.12
CA GLU A 511 -6.99 19.22 -5.31
C GLU A 511 -6.19 19.03 -6.61
N ILE A 512 -5.01 19.63 -6.72
CA ILE A 512 -4.13 19.51 -7.91
C ILE A 512 -3.32 18.22 -7.87
N GLU A 513 -2.78 17.87 -6.71
CA GLU A 513 -1.91 16.71 -6.51
C GLU A 513 -2.70 15.42 -6.32
N LYS A 514 -4.01 15.53 -6.05
CA LYS A 514 -4.92 14.40 -6.02
C LYS A 514 -4.86 13.69 -7.37
N VAL A 515 -4.09 12.62 -7.40
CA VAL A 515 -4.04 11.72 -8.54
C VAL A 515 -5.40 11.04 -8.62
N ASP A 516 -6.20 11.44 -9.62
CA ASP A 516 -7.44 10.78 -10.02
C ASP A 516 -7.14 9.43 -10.70
N GLU A 517 -6.37 8.58 -10.03
CA GLU A 517 -6.42 7.14 -10.27
C GLU A 517 -7.07 6.47 -9.08
N ILE A 518 -8.40 6.57 -9.14
CA ILE A 518 -9.33 5.44 -9.14
C ILE A 518 -8.77 4.24 -8.38
N PHE A 519 -9.33 4.06 -7.18
CA PHE A 519 -9.34 2.79 -6.49
C PHE A 519 -9.51 1.58 -7.40
#